data_AF-F6KQN6-F1
#
_entry.id   AF-F6KQN6-F1
#
_cell.length_a   1.000
_cell.length_b   1.000
_cell.length_c   1.000
_cell.angle_alpha   90.00
_cell.angle_beta   90.00
_cell.angle_gamma   90.00
#
_symmetry.space_group_name_H-M   'P 1'
#
loop_
_entity.id
_entity.type
_entity.pdbx_description
1 polymer ?
#
loop_
_entity_poly.entity_id
_entity_poly.type
_entity_poly.pdbx_seq_one_letter_code
_entity_poly.pdbx_strand_id
1 'polypeptide(L)'
;VANPYGITCNGCGFINTPNVTLTTGKPTFDAAGNLANLDVTRGTITVEGKGLDASQSDALSIISRATEVNAAIHARDLNVTVGANRVGASGSRTAIAGEGATPVVAVDTGALGGMYANRIRLVSGDKGVGVNLGNLNARQGDITLDASGRLAVKNSLASGTLTAKGDNVTLSGEHKTGGALAVSSRGDVALRDASLASDGAITLAADGTLSSAASTLTSGQSQTLKGKTVTLDNATRVDARNDVTLNGGALENQAQISTGGSA
;
A
#
# COMPACT_ATOMS: atom_id res chain seq x y z
N VAL A 1 4.34 16.70 -15.46
CA VAL A 1 3.89 17.98 -14.88
C VAL A 1 4.51 18.13 -13.51
N ALA A 2 5.24 19.22 -13.26
CA ALA A 2 5.87 19.50 -11.98
C ALA A 2 5.38 20.83 -11.40
N ASN A 3 4.79 20.82 -10.20
CA ASN A 3 4.39 22.02 -9.48
C ASN A 3 4.57 21.83 -7.96
N PRO A 4 5.61 22.41 -7.34
CA PRO A 4 5.86 22.26 -5.90
C PRO A 4 4.77 22.76 -4.96
N TYR A 5 3.86 23.61 -5.45
CA TYR A 5 2.74 24.12 -4.65
C TYR A 5 1.56 23.15 -4.61
N GLY A 6 1.51 22.18 -5.53
CA GLY A 6 0.45 21.19 -5.59
C GLY A 6 -0.14 21.04 -6.99
N ILE A 7 -0.87 19.94 -7.18
CA ILE A 7 -1.59 19.63 -8.42
C ILE A 7 -2.96 19.10 -8.04
N THR A 8 -4.02 19.72 -8.54
CA THR A 8 -5.38 19.19 -8.41
C THR A 8 -5.82 18.61 -9.75
N CYS A 9 -6.38 17.41 -9.70
CA CYS A 9 -6.90 16.70 -10.85
C CYS A 9 -8.38 16.40 -10.68
N ASN A 10 -9.20 16.90 -11.60
CA ASN A 10 -10.63 16.64 -11.66
C ASN A 10 -11.03 16.28 -13.09
N GLY A 11 -10.92 15.00 -13.42
CA GLY A 11 -11.14 14.48 -14.78
C GLY A 11 -9.93 14.63 -15.70
N CYS A 12 -8.71 14.51 -15.17
CA CYS A 12 -7.54 14.52 -16.04
C CYS A 12 -7.50 13.24 -16.88
N GLY A 13 -7.04 13.39 -18.11
CA GLY A 13 -6.72 12.29 -19.00
C GLY A 13 -5.42 12.57 -19.74
N PHE A 14 -4.77 11.52 -20.24
CA PHE A 14 -3.53 11.63 -21.00
C PHE A 14 -3.68 10.86 -22.31
N ILE A 15 -3.51 11.57 -23.44
CA ILE A 15 -3.64 11.02 -24.79
C ILE A 15 -2.23 10.97 -25.40
N ASN A 16 -1.88 9.87 -26.06
CA ASN A 16 -0.59 9.67 -26.72
C ASN A 16 0.62 9.98 -25.82
N THR A 17 0.50 9.71 -24.51
CA THR A 17 1.57 9.90 -23.53
C THR A 17 1.90 8.55 -22.89
N PRO A 18 2.97 7.86 -23.30
CA PRO A 18 3.31 6.54 -22.75
C PRO A 18 3.59 6.58 -21.24
N ASN A 19 4.31 7.59 -20.77
CA ASN A 19 4.67 7.73 -19.35
C ASN A 19 4.24 9.09 -18.83
N VAL A 20 3.44 9.08 -17.77
CA VAL A 20 2.94 10.29 -17.12
C VAL A 20 3.56 10.41 -15.74
N THR A 21 4.16 11.57 -15.44
CA THR A 21 4.61 11.91 -14.09
C THR A 21 3.91 13.18 -13.64
N LEU A 22 3.13 13.09 -12.56
CA LEU A 22 2.62 14.23 -11.79
C LEU A 22 3.47 14.36 -10.53
N THR A 23 4.06 15.54 -10.32
CA THR A 23 4.96 15.71 -9.20
C THR A 23 4.89 17.10 -8.55
N THR A 24 5.06 17.13 -7.22
CA THR A 24 5.38 18.36 -6.48
C THR A 24 6.88 18.50 -6.22
N GLY A 25 7.68 17.58 -6.75
CA GLY A 25 9.13 17.68 -6.73
C GLY A 25 9.61 18.79 -7.65
N LYS A 26 10.60 19.55 -7.17
CA LYS A 26 11.36 20.48 -8.01
C LYS A 26 12.35 19.68 -8.88
N PRO A 27 12.28 19.77 -10.22
CA PRO A 27 13.27 19.12 -11.08
C PRO A 27 14.67 19.70 -10.86
N THR A 28 15.65 18.82 -10.77
CA THR A 28 17.08 19.14 -10.73
C THR A 28 17.76 18.49 -11.92
N PHE A 29 18.73 19.17 -12.52
CA PHE A 29 19.39 18.74 -13.74
C PHE A 29 20.88 18.50 -13.49
N ASP A 30 21.45 17.52 -14.18
CA ASP A 30 22.89 17.29 -14.17
C ASP A 30 23.63 18.33 -15.04
N ALA A 31 24.96 18.25 -15.09
CA ALA A 31 25.78 19.16 -15.88
C ALA A 31 25.54 19.03 -17.40
N ALA A 32 24.98 17.91 -17.87
CA ALA A 32 24.61 17.68 -19.26
C ALA A 32 23.18 18.13 -19.59
N GLY A 33 22.44 18.65 -18.60
CA GLY A 33 21.06 19.10 -18.76
C GLY A 33 20.02 17.98 -18.69
N ASN A 34 20.41 16.75 -18.35
CA ASN A 34 19.45 15.67 -18.14
C ASN A 34 18.78 15.81 -16.78
N LEU A 35 17.54 15.33 -16.67
CA LEU A 35 16.86 15.26 -15.37
C LEU A 35 17.66 14.33 -14.44
N ALA A 36 18.24 14.91 -13.39
CA ALA A 36 18.93 14.16 -12.35
C ALA A 36 17.94 13.61 -11.35
N ASN A 37 17.18 14.50 -10.69
CA ASN A 37 16.25 14.13 -9.63
C ASN A 37 15.01 15.05 -9.56
N LEU A 38 13.99 14.58 -8.86
CA LEU A 38 12.86 15.36 -8.38
C LEU A 38 12.99 15.54 -6.86
N ASP A 39 13.19 16.78 -6.41
CA ASP A 39 13.30 17.12 -4.99
C ASP A 39 11.94 17.49 -4.41
N VAL A 40 11.33 16.55 -3.70
CA VAL A 40 10.01 16.71 -3.08
C VAL A 40 10.19 17.19 -1.64
N THR A 41 9.89 18.47 -1.39
CA THR A 41 9.93 19.04 -0.03
C THR A 41 8.55 19.38 0.51
N ARG A 42 7.57 19.68 -0.37
CA ARG A 42 6.20 20.10 -0.02
C ARG A 42 5.20 19.83 -1.16
N GLY A 43 3.96 20.25 -0.94
CA GLY A 43 2.89 20.21 -1.93
C GLY A 43 2.10 18.90 -1.94
N THR A 44 0.80 19.02 -2.16
CA THR A 44 -0.13 17.89 -2.23
C THR A 44 -0.59 17.68 -3.67
N ILE A 45 -0.75 16.42 -4.08
CA ILE A 45 -1.50 16.07 -5.28
C ILE A 45 -2.87 15.58 -4.87
N THR A 46 -3.93 16.25 -5.33
CA THR A 46 -5.31 15.90 -5.01
C THR A 46 -6.01 15.38 -6.26
N VAL A 47 -6.58 14.18 -6.19
CA VAL A 47 -7.45 13.61 -7.21
C VAL A 47 -8.88 13.63 -6.69
N GLU A 48 -9.76 14.33 -7.40
CA GLU A 48 -11.12 14.61 -6.95
C GLU A 48 -12.12 14.61 -8.12
N GLY A 49 -13.40 14.79 -7.81
CA GLY A 49 -14.48 14.90 -8.80
C GLY A 49 -14.50 13.71 -9.76
N LYS A 50 -14.24 13.97 -11.05
CA LYS A 50 -14.23 12.94 -12.11
C LYS A 50 -13.02 12.01 -12.08
N GLY A 51 -12.06 12.21 -11.18
CA GLY A 51 -10.90 11.35 -11.01
C GLY A 51 -9.76 11.62 -11.99
N LEU A 52 -8.91 10.61 -12.17
CA LEU A 52 -7.73 10.65 -13.04
C LEU A 52 -7.70 9.38 -13.90
N ASP A 53 -7.74 9.54 -15.23
CA ASP A 53 -7.66 8.43 -16.17
C ASP A 53 -6.33 8.44 -16.96
N ALA A 54 -5.43 7.56 -16.58
CA ALA A 54 -4.18 7.26 -17.29
C ALA A 54 -4.18 5.83 -17.89
N SER A 55 -5.36 5.26 -18.18
CA SER A 55 -5.49 3.91 -18.75
C SER A 55 -4.90 3.76 -20.16
N GLN A 56 -4.76 4.88 -20.88
CA GLN A 56 -4.12 4.97 -22.20
C GLN A 56 -2.59 5.18 -22.12
N SER A 57 -2.05 5.37 -20.92
CA SER A 57 -0.61 5.44 -20.66
C SER A 57 -0.11 4.09 -20.16
N ASP A 58 1.14 3.76 -20.47
CA ASP A 58 1.80 2.56 -19.97
C ASP A 58 2.06 2.68 -18.46
N ALA A 59 2.45 3.86 -17.99
CA ALA A 59 2.67 4.12 -16.57
C ALA A 59 2.23 5.51 -16.12
N LEU A 60 1.71 5.58 -14.90
CA LEU A 60 1.45 6.79 -14.14
C LEU A 60 2.33 6.79 -12.87
N SER A 61 3.13 7.84 -12.71
CA SER A 61 3.87 8.13 -11.49
C SER A 61 3.31 9.37 -10.80
N ILE A 62 2.95 9.23 -9.52
CA ILE A 62 2.57 10.31 -8.62
C ILE A 62 3.70 10.45 -7.60
N ILE A 63 4.38 11.59 -7.62
CA ILE A 63 5.56 11.85 -6.78
C ILE A 63 5.36 13.17 -6.03
N SER A 64 4.92 13.13 -4.78
CA SER A 64 4.55 14.35 -4.05
C SER A 64 4.83 14.28 -2.56
N ARG A 65 4.68 15.38 -1.83
CA ARG A 65 4.88 15.32 -0.37
C ARG A 65 3.74 14.53 0.28
N ALA A 66 2.51 14.81 -0.13
CA ALA A 66 1.32 14.05 0.21
C ALA A 66 0.42 13.86 -1.02
N THR A 67 -0.48 12.88 -0.98
CA THR A 67 -1.48 12.62 -2.02
C THR A 67 -2.84 12.38 -1.40
N GLU A 68 -3.85 13.08 -1.89
CA GLU A 68 -5.26 12.87 -1.52
C GLU A 68 -5.99 12.26 -2.72
N VAL A 69 -6.69 11.15 -2.50
CA VAL A 69 -7.38 10.41 -3.56
C VAL A 69 -8.85 10.31 -3.17
N ASN A 70 -9.61 11.34 -3.51
CA ASN A 70 -11.03 11.46 -3.22
C ASN A 70 -11.91 10.98 -4.39
N ALA A 71 -11.29 10.58 -5.50
CA ALA A 71 -11.94 9.99 -6.67
C ALA A 71 -11.04 8.88 -7.26
N ALA A 72 -11.58 8.13 -8.23
CA ALA A 72 -10.86 7.00 -8.82
C ALA A 72 -9.62 7.43 -9.63
N ILE A 73 -8.53 6.68 -9.46
CA ILE A 73 -7.35 6.71 -10.32
C ILE A 73 -7.36 5.44 -11.16
N HIS A 74 -7.36 5.58 -12.48
CA HIS A 74 -7.23 4.48 -13.44
C HIS A 74 -5.86 4.56 -14.12
N ALA A 75 -5.10 3.46 -14.14
CA ALA A 75 -3.79 3.39 -14.79
C ALA A 75 -3.51 1.97 -15.31
N ARG A 76 -2.46 1.79 -16.11
CA ARG A 76 -1.88 0.45 -16.33
C ARG A 76 -0.91 0.13 -15.20
N ASP A 77 0.24 0.79 -15.15
CA ASP A 77 1.13 0.72 -14.00
C ASP A 77 1.03 1.98 -13.15
N LEU A 78 0.64 1.84 -11.87
CA LEU A 78 0.56 2.95 -10.93
C LEU A 78 1.73 2.92 -9.94
N ASN A 79 2.54 3.97 -9.94
CA ASN A 79 3.61 4.21 -8.98
C ASN A 79 3.32 5.45 -8.15
N VAL A 80 3.15 5.28 -6.84
CA VAL A 80 2.94 6.39 -5.90
C VAL A 80 4.15 6.46 -4.96
N THR A 81 4.82 7.61 -4.93
CA THR A 81 5.90 7.90 -3.99
C THR A 81 5.57 9.17 -3.24
N VAL A 82 5.43 9.07 -1.93
CA VAL A 82 5.11 10.19 -1.06
C VAL A 82 6.11 10.41 0.08
N GLY A 83 6.09 11.60 0.66
CA GLY A 83 7.03 12.07 1.69
C GLY A 83 8.14 12.96 1.13
N ALA A 84 8.96 13.50 2.02
CA ALA A 84 10.09 14.36 1.69
C ALA A 84 11.25 13.52 1.12
N ASN A 85 11.34 13.47 -0.20
CA ASN A 85 12.30 12.60 -0.89
C ASN A 85 12.94 13.32 -2.07
N ARG A 86 14.21 13.00 -2.30
CA ARG A 86 14.85 13.10 -3.60
C ARG A 86 14.56 11.81 -4.36
N VAL A 87 13.93 11.93 -5.53
CA VAL A 87 13.58 10.79 -6.39
C VAL A 87 14.40 10.86 -7.67
N GLY A 88 15.26 9.88 -7.91
CA GLY A 88 16.07 9.79 -9.13
C GLY A 88 15.26 9.29 -10.33
N ALA A 89 15.80 9.45 -11.54
CA ALA A 89 15.13 9.00 -12.78
C ALA A 89 14.83 7.49 -12.82
N SER A 90 15.62 6.67 -12.12
CA SER A 90 15.40 5.22 -11.98
C SER A 90 14.32 4.86 -10.94
N GLY A 91 13.73 5.85 -10.27
CA GLY A 91 12.82 5.65 -9.15
C GLY A 91 13.53 5.37 -7.82
N SER A 92 14.87 5.50 -7.77
CA SER A 92 15.63 5.49 -6.52
C SER A 92 15.19 6.64 -5.62
N ARG A 93 15.25 6.43 -4.29
CA ARG A 93 14.79 7.43 -3.32
C ARG A 93 15.82 7.64 -2.23
N THR A 94 15.96 8.90 -1.83
CA THR A 94 16.73 9.30 -0.67
C THR A 94 15.91 10.31 0.12
N ALA A 95 15.74 10.07 1.42
CA ALA A 95 15.02 11.01 2.28
C ALA A 95 15.75 12.35 2.30
N ILE A 96 15.00 13.45 2.25
CA ILE A 96 15.50 14.81 2.39
C ILE A 96 14.68 15.57 3.44
N ALA A 97 15.15 16.75 3.85
CA ALA A 97 14.38 17.59 4.74
C ALA A 97 13.11 18.10 4.05
N GLY A 98 11.98 17.98 4.74
CA GLY A 98 10.71 18.54 4.32
C GLY A 98 10.58 20.03 4.62
N GLU A 99 9.76 20.73 3.83
CA GLU A 99 9.34 22.10 4.14
C GLU A 99 7.96 22.11 4.79
N GLY A 100 7.74 23.05 5.73
CA GLY A 100 6.46 23.23 6.41
C GLY A 100 6.14 22.15 7.44
N ALA A 101 4.89 22.13 7.90
CA ALA A 101 4.42 21.11 8.83
C ALA A 101 4.41 19.73 8.17
N THR A 102 4.83 18.71 8.91
CA THR A 102 4.73 17.32 8.47
C THR A 102 3.26 16.95 8.27
N PRO A 103 2.86 16.40 7.11
CA PRO A 103 1.49 15.92 6.90
C PRO A 103 1.10 14.89 7.96
N VAL A 104 -0.16 14.90 8.38
CA VAL A 104 -0.69 13.85 9.30
C VAL A 104 -0.78 12.50 8.56
N VAL A 105 -1.12 12.54 7.27
CA VAL A 105 -1.27 11.38 6.40
C VAL A 105 -0.58 11.68 5.06
N ALA A 106 0.21 10.73 4.56
CA ALA A 106 0.98 10.85 3.33
C ALA A 106 0.15 10.44 2.11
N VAL A 107 -0.71 9.42 2.25
CA VAL A 107 -1.75 9.09 1.26
C VAL A 107 -3.05 8.84 2.00
N ASP A 108 -4.09 9.57 1.61
CA ASP A 108 -5.45 9.31 2.08
C ASP A 108 -6.37 9.10 0.89
N THR A 109 -6.89 7.89 0.75
CA THR A 109 -7.98 7.63 -0.20
C THR A 109 -9.31 7.78 0.53
N GLY A 110 -10.07 8.83 0.21
CA GLY A 110 -11.41 9.01 0.77
C GLY A 110 -12.35 7.84 0.43
N ALA A 111 -13.54 7.82 1.03
CA ALA A 111 -14.51 6.73 0.85
C ALA A 111 -14.94 6.51 -0.62
N LEU A 112 -14.89 7.57 -1.44
CA LEU A 112 -15.21 7.55 -2.87
C LEU A 112 -13.97 7.33 -3.76
N GLY A 113 -12.78 7.32 -3.16
CA GLY A 113 -11.52 7.14 -3.84
C GLY A 113 -11.16 5.66 -4.05
N GLY A 114 -10.18 5.45 -4.93
CA GLY A 114 -9.58 4.15 -5.14
C GLY A 114 -8.52 4.18 -6.24
N MET A 115 -7.64 3.18 -6.21
CA MET A 115 -6.60 3.00 -7.21
C MET A 115 -6.88 1.72 -8.00
N TYR A 116 -7.05 1.86 -9.30
CA TYR A 116 -7.43 0.77 -10.21
C TYR A 116 -6.40 0.68 -11.32
N ALA A 117 -5.59 -0.38 -11.27
CA ALA A 117 -4.48 -0.56 -12.19
C ALA A 117 -4.27 -2.02 -12.60
N ASN A 118 -3.30 -2.27 -13.48
CA ASN A 118 -2.75 -3.60 -13.69
C ASN A 118 -1.84 -3.98 -12.52
N ARG A 119 -1.00 -3.02 -12.10
CA ARG A 119 -0.08 -3.15 -10.96
C ARG A 119 -0.06 -1.87 -10.14
N ILE A 120 0.05 -1.99 -8.82
CA ILE A 120 0.09 -0.86 -7.89
C ILE A 120 1.34 -0.97 -7.04
N ARG A 121 2.16 0.09 -7.04
CA ARG A 121 3.28 0.26 -6.12
C ARG A 121 3.12 1.57 -5.37
N LEU A 122 3.06 1.53 -4.05
CA LEU A 122 3.02 2.71 -3.20
C LEU A 122 4.17 2.67 -2.21
N VAL A 123 4.87 3.79 -2.08
CA VAL A 123 5.87 3.97 -1.03
C VAL A 123 5.73 5.32 -0.34
N SER A 124 5.72 5.30 0.99
CA SER A 124 5.76 6.48 1.85
C SER A 124 7.09 6.57 2.61
N GLY A 125 7.84 7.66 2.38
CA GLY A 125 9.17 7.90 2.95
C GLY A 125 9.19 8.70 4.25
N ASP A 126 8.11 9.43 4.58
CA ASP A 126 8.07 10.21 5.82
C ASP A 126 7.86 9.29 7.02
N LYS A 127 8.86 9.25 7.91
CA LYS A 127 8.79 8.44 9.13
C LYS A 127 7.63 8.87 10.01
N GLY A 128 6.83 7.90 10.45
CA GLY A 128 5.69 8.13 11.34
C GLY A 128 4.46 8.76 10.68
N VAL A 129 4.50 9.08 9.38
CA VAL A 129 3.35 9.60 8.66
C VAL A 129 2.50 8.45 8.13
N GLY A 130 1.18 8.51 8.38
CA GLY A 130 0.26 7.42 8.05
C GLY A 130 -0.07 7.32 6.57
N VAL A 131 -0.54 6.15 6.15
CA VAL A 131 -1.11 5.87 4.83
C VAL A 131 -2.46 5.18 5.06
N ASN A 132 -3.54 5.74 4.52
CA ASN A 132 -4.90 5.20 4.60
C ASN A 132 -5.38 4.87 3.17
N LEU A 133 -5.60 3.60 2.90
CA LEU A 133 -6.00 3.08 1.59
C LEU A 133 -7.35 2.37 1.70
N GLY A 134 -8.29 2.81 0.89
CA GLY A 134 -9.68 2.40 0.84
C GLY A 134 -9.80 1.23 -0.12
N ASN A 135 -9.73 1.49 -1.42
CA ASN A 135 -9.90 0.46 -2.45
C ASN A 135 -8.67 0.41 -3.37
N LEU A 136 -8.00 -0.74 -3.40
CA LEU A 136 -6.91 -1.03 -4.33
C LEU A 136 -7.30 -2.20 -5.23
N ASN A 137 -7.11 -2.07 -6.54
CA ASN A 137 -7.48 -3.10 -7.50
C ASN A 137 -6.38 -3.23 -8.56
N ALA A 138 -5.60 -4.31 -8.51
CA ALA A 138 -4.56 -4.67 -9.45
C ALA A 138 -4.98 -5.93 -10.23
N ARG A 139 -5.56 -5.78 -11.42
CA ARG A 139 -6.21 -6.91 -12.13
C ARG A 139 -5.27 -7.80 -12.94
N GLN A 140 -4.02 -7.38 -13.14
CA GLN A 140 -3.07 -8.09 -13.99
C GLN A 140 -1.69 -8.25 -13.33
N GLY A 141 -1.57 -8.01 -12.04
CA GLY A 141 -0.32 -8.20 -11.30
C GLY A 141 -0.44 -7.84 -9.82
N ASP A 142 0.66 -7.34 -9.27
CA ASP A 142 0.87 -7.22 -7.84
C ASP A 142 0.38 -5.89 -7.26
N ILE A 143 0.12 -5.91 -5.95
CA ILE A 143 0.04 -4.72 -5.09
C ILE A 143 1.23 -4.77 -4.14
N THR A 144 2.09 -3.76 -4.18
CA THR A 144 3.21 -3.59 -3.25
C THR A 144 3.09 -2.26 -2.50
N LEU A 145 3.03 -2.33 -1.17
CA LEU A 145 2.89 -1.20 -0.27
C LEU A 145 4.06 -1.17 0.71
N ASP A 146 4.74 -0.03 0.82
CA ASP A 146 5.87 0.15 1.73
C ASP A 146 5.75 1.51 2.42
N ALA A 147 5.29 1.54 3.67
CA ALA A 147 5.13 2.76 4.44
C ALA A 147 6.16 2.86 5.55
N SER A 148 6.82 4.01 5.67
CA SER A 148 7.71 4.33 6.80
C SER A 148 6.94 4.73 8.08
N GLY A 149 5.66 4.38 8.18
CA GLY A 149 4.75 4.76 9.25
C GLY A 149 3.57 3.80 9.34
N ARG A 150 2.45 4.24 9.89
CA ARG A 150 1.22 3.42 9.93
C ARG A 150 0.68 3.20 8.52
N LEU A 151 0.35 1.96 8.18
CA LEU A 151 -0.36 1.57 6.96
C LEU A 151 -1.72 0.98 7.33
N ALA A 152 -2.81 1.59 6.88
CA ALA A 152 -4.15 1.04 6.98
C ALA A 152 -4.71 0.76 5.59
N VAL A 153 -5.18 -0.46 5.36
CA VAL A 153 -5.80 -0.87 4.09
C VAL A 153 -7.16 -1.48 4.37
N LYS A 154 -8.20 -1.02 3.65
CA LYS A 154 -9.57 -1.49 3.82
C LYS A 154 -10.02 -2.50 2.77
N ASN A 155 -9.58 -2.37 1.53
CA ASN A 155 -9.89 -3.36 0.49
C ASN A 155 -8.71 -3.45 -0.48
N SER A 156 -8.32 -4.66 -0.83
CA SER A 156 -7.39 -4.91 -1.93
C SER A 156 -7.77 -6.14 -2.75
N LEU A 157 -7.62 -6.03 -4.06
CA LEU A 157 -7.71 -7.15 -5.00
C LEU A 157 -6.45 -7.14 -5.86
N ALA A 158 -5.61 -8.16 -5.75
CA ALA A 158 -4.46 -8.37 -6.63
C ALA A 158 -4.62 -9.69 -7.39
N SER A 159 -4.51 -9.69 -8.72
CA SER A 159 -4.45 -10.96 -9.46
C SER A 159 -3.15 -11.70 -9.20
N GLY A 160 -2.08 -10.96 -8.87
CA GLY A 160 -0.82 -11.50 -8.37
C GLY A 160 -0.77 -11.50 -6.84
N THR A 161 0.35 -11.04 -6.30
CA THR A 161 0.65 -10.99 -4.87
C THR A 161 0.21 -9.67 -4.23
N LEU A 162 -0.06 -9.71 -2.92
CA LEU A 162 -0.13 -8.52 -2.07
C LEU A 162 1.07 -8.55 -1.12
N THR A 163 1.92 -7.52 -1.18
CA THR A 163 2.94 -7.28 -0.17
C THR A 163 2.68 -5.95 0.52
N ALA A 164 2.55 -5.96 1.85
CA ALA A 164 2.32 -4.75 2.64
C ALA A 164 3.34 -4.64 3.78
N LYS A 165 4.02 -3.49 3.85
CA LYS A 165 5.02 -3.19 4.88
C LYS A 165 4.73 -1.85 5.56
N GLY A 166 4.91 -1.81 6.88
CA GLY A 166 4.65 -0.63 7.70
C GLY A 166 5.40 -0.64 9.03
N ASP A 167 5.36 0.48 9.75
CA ASP A 167 5.68 0.50 11.19
C ASP A 167 4.57 -0.16 12.00
N ASN A 168 3.34 0.03 11.57
CA ASN A 168 2.16 -0.68 12.04
C ASN A 168 1.28 -0.93 10.83
N VAL A 169 0.74 -2.14 10.69
CA VAL A 169 -0.17 -2.46 9.58
C VAL A 169 -1.54 -2.83 10.13
N THR A 170 -2.58 -2.19 9.61
CA THR A 170 -3.97 -2.56 9.88
C THR A 170 -4.64 -2.97 8.60
N LEU A 171 -5.19 -4.18 8.57
CA LEU A 171 -6.04 -4.68 7.51
C LEU A 171 -7.47 -4.81 8.05
N SER A 172 -8.43 -4.42 7.23
CA SER A 172 -9.88 -4.51 7.50
C SER A 172 -10.58 -4.79 6.18
N GLY A 173 -11.86 -5.17 6.17
CA GLY A 173 -12.57 -5.40 4.90
C GLY A 173 -11.97 -6.54 4.08
N GLU A 174 -12.04 -6.48 2.75
CA GLU A 174 -11.67 -7.62 1.89
C GLU A 174 -10.29 -7.50 1.25
N HIS A 175 -9.46 -8.52 1.40
CA HIS A 175 -8.15 -8.64 0.77
C HIS A 175 -8.08 -9.95 -0.03
N LYS A 176 -8.06 -9.87 -1.35
CA LYS A 176 -8.08 -11.03 -2.26
C LYS A 176 -6.83 -11.06 -3.13
N THR A 177 -6.13 -12.19 -3.18
CA THR A 177 -4.92 -12.37 -4.00
C THR A 177 -4.93 -13.67 -4.79
N GLY A 178 -4.56 -13.63 -6.07
CA GLY A 178 -4.31 -14.83 -6.88
C GLY A 178 -2.92 -15.45 -6.64
N GLY A 179 -2.02 -14.70 -6.00
CA GLY A 179 -0.74 -15.17 -5.48
C GLY A 179 -0.70 -15.13 -3.95
N ALA A 180 0.51 -15.11 -3.39
CA ALA A 180 0.71 -14.99 -1.95
C ALA A 180 0.29 -13.61 -1.39
N LEU A 181 -0.15 -13.61 -0.13
CA LEU A 181 -0.42 -12.42 0.65
C LEU A 181 0.62 -12.35 1.78
N ALA A 182 1.46 -11.31 1.77
CA ALA A 182 2.52 -11.11 2.74
C ALA A 182 2.40 -9.74 3.40
N VAL A 183 2.28 -9.73 4.74
CA VAL A 183 2.26 -8.51 5.55
C VAL A 183 3.40 -8.58 6.56
N SER A 184 4.21 -7.53 6.62
CA SER A 184 5.27 -7.41 7.62
C SER A 184 5.26 -6.05 8.29
N SER A 185 5.39 -6.01 9.62
CA SER A 185 5.41 -4.78 10.41
C SER A 185 6.59 -4.74 11.36
N ARG A 186 7.23 -3.57 11.50
CA ARG A 186 8.25 -3.30 12.54
C ARG A 186 7.65 -3.12 13.94
N GLY A 187 6.33 -2.99 14.02
CA GLY A 187 5.54 -2.94 15.24
C GLY A 187 4.41 -3.94 15.11
N ASP A 188 3.17 -3.48 15.16
CA ASP A 188 2.01 -4.36 15.21
C ASP A 188 1.42 -4.66 13.83
N VAL A 189 0.78 -5.82 13.71
CA VAL A 189 -0.17 -6.15 12.64
C VAL A 189 -1.53 -6.38 13.28
N ALA A 190 -2.56 -5.68 12.80
CA ALA A 190 -3.93 -5.83 13.28
C ALA A 190 -4.87 -6.17 12.12
N LEU A 191 -5.60 -7.27 12.26
CA LEU A 191 -6.74 -7.61 11.42
C LEU A 191 -8.02 -7.24 12.19
N ARG A 192 -8.87 -6.40 11.59
CA ARG A 192 -10.11 -5.91 12.20
C ARG A 192 -11.26 -6.09 11.23
N ASP A 193 -12.13 -7.06 11.50
CA ASP A 193 -13.22 -7.39 10.60
C ASP A 193 -12.71 -7.62 9.16
N ALA A 194 -11.58 -8.33 9.05
CA ALA A 194 -10.88 -8.53 7.79
C ALA A 194 -11.17 -9.91 7.20
N SER A 195 -11.34 -9.98 5.88
CA SER A 195 -11.42 -11.22 5.10
C SER A 195 -10.23 -11.29 4.17
N LEU A 196 -9.27 -12.14 4.50
CA LEU A 196 -8.06 -12.39 3.69
C LEU A 196 -8.28 -13.69 2.93
N ALA A 197 -8.28 -13.63 1.60
CA ALA A 197 -8.36 -14.81 0.74
C ALA A 197 -7.21 -14.80 -0.24
N SER A 198 -6.40 -15.86 -0.23
CA SER A 198 -5.20 -16.01 -1.06
C SER A 198 -5.23 -17.36 -1.74
N ASP A 199 -5.07 -17.41 -3.06
CA ASP A 199 -4.82 -18.69 -3.76
C ASP A 199 -3.42 -19.24 -3.40
N GLY A 200 -2.53 -18.37 -2.90
CA GLY A 200 -1.21 -18.72 -2.39
C GLY A 200 -1.17 -18.93 -0.87
N ALA A 201 0.02 -18.72 -0.31
CA ALA A 201 0.22 -18.68 1.13
C ALA A 201 -0.22 -17.34 1.72
N ILE A 202 -0.52 -17.33 3.03
CA ILE A 202 -0.69 -16.11 3.82
C ILE A 202 0.44 -16.04 4.85
N THR A 203 1.22 -14.97 4.83
CA THR A 203 2.27 -14.72 5.82
C THR A 203 2.02 -13.37 6.47
N LEU A 204 1.74 -13.38 7.77
CA LEU A 204 1.59 -12.18 8.60
C LEU A 204 2.72 -12.18 9.64
N ALA A 205 3.54 -11.13 9.64
CA ALA A 205 4.67 -11.00 10.55
C ALA A 205 4.65 -9.63 11.24
N ALA A 206 4.61 -9.63 12.56
CA ALA A 206 4.77 -8.46 13.40
C ALA A 206 6.04 -8.63 14.26
N ASP A 207 6.88 -7.61 14.35
CA ASP A 207 7.93 -7.58 15.38
C ASP A 207 7.32 -7.32 16.77
N GLY A 208 6.14 -6.69 16.83
CA GLY A 208 5.30 -6.48 18.00
C GLY A 208 4.17 -7.50 18.10
N THR A 209 2.93 -7.03 18.23
CA THR A 209 1.74 -7.88 18.36
C THR A 209 1.10 -8.14 16.99
N LEU A 210 0.81 -9.39 16.70
CA LEU A 210 -0.14 -9.78 15.66
C LEU A 210 -1.48 -10.04 16.34
N SER A 211 -2.49 -9.24 16.01
CA SER A 211 -3.85 -9.37 16.54
C SER A 211 -4.86 -9.60 15.43
N SER A 212 -5.80 -10.51 15.67
CA SER A 212 -6.94 -10.78 14.78
C SER A 212 -8.22 -10.72 15.58
N ALA A 213 -9.11 -9.81 15.16
CA ALA A 213 -10.44 -9.65 15.73
C ALA A 213 -11.50 -9.84 14.63
N ALA A 214 -12.46 -10.74 14.85
CA ALA A 214 -13.57 -11.04 13.95
C ALA A 214 -13.15 -11.19 12.46
N SER A 215 -12.02 -11.85 12.21
CA SER A 215 -11.43 -11.91 10.86
C SER A 215 -11.39 -13.34 10.31
N THR A 216 -11.46 -13.49 9.00
CA THR A 216 -11.35 -14.78 8.30
C THR A 216 -10.10 -14.77 7.42
N LEU A 217 -9.26 -15.79 7.55
CA LEU A 217 -8.05 -15.97 6.74
C LEU A 217 -8.15 -17.30 6.00
N THR A 218 -8.22 -17.27 4.68
CA THR A 218 -8.31 -18.45 3.82
C THR A 218 -7.14 -18.49 2.85
N SER A 219 -6.36 -19.56 2.88
CA SER A 219 -5.21 -19.77 1.99
C SER A 219 -5.33 -21.06 1.18
N GLY A 220 -5.02 -20.96 -0.11
CA GLY A 220 -4.85 -22.10 -1.02
C GLY A 220 -3.58 -22.92 -0.72
N GLN A 221 -2.69 -22.41 0.14
CA GLN A 221 -1.49 -23.09 0.64
C GLN A 221 -1.40 -22.99 2.16
N SER A 222 -0.20 -22.84 2.73
CA SER A 222 0.04 -22.70 4.17
C SER A 222 -0.20 -21.27 4.68
N GLN A 223 -0.44 -21.15 5.99
CA GLN A 223 -0.46 -19.86 6.70
C GLN A 223 0.63 -19.78 7.75
N THR A 224 1.29 -18.64 7.86
CA THR A 224 2.23 -18.34 8.95
C THR A 224 1.87 -17.01 9.60
N LEU A 225 1.54 -17.07 10.87
CA LEU A 225 1.19 -15.93 11.71
C LEU A 225 2.25 -15.78 12.79
N LYS A 226 3.07 -14.74 12.68
CA LYS A 226 4.20 -14.48 13.55
C LYS A 226 4.06 -13.14 14.28
N GLY A 227 4.35 -13.14 15.56
CA GLY A 227 4.40 -11.96 16.42
C GLY A 227 5.39 -12.15 17.56
N LYS A 228 5.76 -11.09 18.29
CA LYS A 228 6.20 -11.24 19.69
C LYS A 228 5.04 -11.78 20.53
N THR A 229 3.84 -11.25 20.29
CA THR A 229 2.57 -11.76 20.81
C THR A 229 1.65 -12.06 19.63
N VAL A 230 0.94 -13.18 19.68
CA VAL A 230 -0.11 -13.53 18.71
C VAL A 230 -1.43 -13.68 19.47
N THR A 231 -2.41 -12.83 19.15
CA THR A 231 -3.76 -12.87 19.72
C THR A 231 -4.82 -13.09 18.64
N LEU A 232 -5.55 -14.20 18.71
CA LEU A 232 -6.65 -14.52 17.81
C LEU A 232 -7.92 -14.71 18.64
N ASP A 233 -8.95 -13.89 18.39
CA ASP A 233 -10.20 -13.98 19.14
C ASP A 233 -11.08 -15.17 18.72
N ASN A 234 -12.17 -15.40 19.45
CA ASN A 234 -13.09 -16.50 19.19
C ASN A 234 -13.95 -16.33 17.93
N ALA A 235 -13.98 -15.13 17.36
CA ALA A 235 -14.64 -14.81 16.11
C ALA A 235 -13.69 -14.94 14.90
N THR A 236 -12.40 -15.18 15.14
CA THR A 236 -11.42 -15.39 14.08
C THR A 236 -11.49 -16.81 13.53
N ARG A 237 -11.43 -16.93 12.20
CA ARG A 237 -11.36 -18.21 11.48
C ARG A 237 -10.12 -18.27 10.61
N VAL A 238 -9.37 -19.36 10.70
CA VAL A 238 -8.14 -19.62 9.97
C VAL A 238 -8.29 -20.92 9.19
N ASP A 239 -8.34 -20.83 7.87
CA ASP A 239 -8.51 -21.95 6.95
C ASP A 239 -7.32 -22.07 6.00
N ALA A 240 -6.53 -23.12 6.13
CA ALA A 240 -5.40 -23.40 5.23
C ALA A 240 -5.59 -24.74 4.50
N ARG A 241 -5.23 -24.78 3.22
CA ARG A 241 -5.17 -26.06 2.48
C ARG A 241 -4.04 -26.97 2.99
N ASN A 242 -2.90 -26.37 3.34
CA ASN A 242 -1.74 -27.07 3.89
C ASN A 242 -1.61 -26.68 5.37
N ASP A 243 -0.42 -26.36 5.85
CA ASP A 243 -0.18 -26.13 7.28
C ASP A 243 -0.61 -24.74 7.77
N VAL A 244 -0.95 -24.65 9.06
CA VAL A 244 -1.02 -23.40 9.81
C VAL A 244 0.14 -23.36 10.79
N THR A 245 0.83 -22.23 10.90
CA THR A 245 1.91 -22.04 11.86
C THR A 245 1.69 -20.75 12.64
N LEU A 246 1.49 -20.87 13.96
CA LEU A 246 1.42 -19.74 14.89
C LEU A 246 2.75 -19.64 15.65
N ASN A 247 3.46 -18.53 15.48
CA ASN A 247 4.75 -18.30 16.13
C ASN A 247 4.71 -17.01 16.95
N GLY A 248 4.54 -17.16 18.26
CA GLY A 248 4.56 -16.05 19.21
C GLY A 248 5.38 -16.39 20.45
N GLY A 249 6.06 -15.40 21.02
CA GLY A 249 6.63 -15.53 22.38
C GLY A 249 5.53 -15.67 23.44
N ALA A 250 4.39 -15.00 23.21
CA ALA A 250 3.11 -15.27 23.86
C ALA A 250 2.04 -15.58 22.81
N LEU A 251 1.19 -16.57 23.08
CA LEU A 251 0.14 -17.03 22.17
C LEU A 251 -1.19 -17.12 22.91
N GLU A 252 -2.16 -16.30 22.51
CA GLU A 252 -3.55 -16.34 22.94
C GLU A 252 -4.43 -16.67 21.74
N ASN A 253 -4.76 -17.95 21.58
CA ASN A 253 -5.53 -18.43 20.44
C ASN A 253 -6.91 -18.94 20.90
N GLN A 254 -7.97 -18.25 20.48
CA GLN A 254 -9.36 -18.66 20.63
C GLN A 254 -10.04 -18.93 19.28
N ALA A 255 -9.29 -18.81 18.17
CA ALA A 255 -9.81 -18.92 16.82
C ALA A 255 -10.20 -20.35 16.44
N GLN A 256 -11.10 -20.46 15.46
CA GLN A 256 -11.35 -21.72 14.78
C GLN A 256 -10.29 -21.94 13.70
N ILE A 257 -9.51 -23.02 13.82
CA ILE A 257 -8.46 -23.37 12.87
C ILE A 257 -8.83 -24.65 12.12
N SER A 258 -8.87 -24.58 10.80
CA SER A 258 -9.03 -25.72 9.89
C SER A 258 -7.83 -25.80 8.96
N THR A 259 -7.20 -26.96 8.91
CA THR A 259 -5.98 -27.21 8.13
C THR A 259 -6.13 -28.53 7.39
N GLY A 260 -5.62 -28.61 6.16
CA GLY A 260 -5.45 -29.90 5.48
C GLY A 260 -4.13 -30.60 5.84
N GLY A 261 -3.20 -29.88 6.46
CA GLY A 261 -1.93 -30.38 6.98
C GLY A 261 -1.86 -30.31 8.50
N SER A 262 -0.73 -29.83 9.02
CA SER A 262 -0.52 -29.62 10.45
C SER A 262 -1.05 -28.24 10.90
N ALA A 263 -1.32 -28.08 12.20
CA ALA A 263 -1.61 -26.80 12.84
C ALA A 263 -0.75 -26.62 14.08
#